data_AF-A0A6I7LZ70-F1
#
_entry.id   AF-A0A6I7LZ70-F1
#
_cell.length_a   1.000
_cell.length_b   1.000
_cell.length_c   1.000
_cell.angle_alpha   90.00
_cell.angle_beta   90.00
_cell.angle_gamma   90.00
#
_symmetry.space_group_name_H-M   'P 1'
#
loop_
_entity.id
_entity.type
_entity.pdbx_description
1 polymer ?
#
loop_
_entity_poly.entity_id
_entity_poly.type
_entity_poly.pdbx_seq_one_letter_code
_entity_poly.pdbx_strand_id
1 'polypeptide(L)'
;MRHSKTLIAVAAALVFPAAAILTSCSKDPVGPSQHSSLASPLKATPSMPSTAQGMPPGYEPAYFNGTTVTINAIDVKQNPTDQAQADFYEVVYPFDPVTGDELTNYWPSPPQCNPCDHQGNGITPDDFHDHVLDSQPSDPGHGEYNALWRVYLIMPNYTASATHNMAVDAMLMSMLPAKSEDAVNALVSTMVDGVPIANKIDTHFYFICDVVSSNAASH
;
A
#
# COMPACT_ATOMS: atom_id res chain seq x y z
N MET A 1 4.29 -42.16 34.19
CA MET A 1 4.60 -42.47 32.78
C MET A 1 4.19 -41.25 31.95
N ARG A 2 4.95 -40.15 31.97
CA ARG A 2 5.94 -39.75 30.94
C ARG A 2 5.62 -40.31 29.55
N HIS A 3 5.10 -39.48 28.64
CA HIS A 3 5.50 -39.45 27.23
C HIS A 3 5.38 -38.00 26.72
N SER A 4 6.54 -37.32 26.70
CA SER A 4 6.78 -36.12 25.93
C SER A 4 6.72 -36.44 24.43
N LYS A 5 6.09 -35.57 23.64
CA LYS A 5 6.33 -35.49 22.20
C LYS A 5 6.68 -34.06 21.85
N THR A 6 7.99 -33.85 21.75
CA THR A 6 8.66 -32.76 21.03
C THR A 6 8.48 -33.00 19.53
N LEU A 7 8.11 -32.00 18.74
CA LEU A 7 8.55 -31.85 17.35
C LEU A 7 8.26 -30.45 16.80
N ILE A 8 9.31 -29.62 16.78
CA ILE A 8 9.95 -28.98 15.61
C ILE A 8 9.13 -27.82 15.01
N ALA A 9 9.48 -26.61 15.44
CA ALA A 9 9.21 -25.37 14.71
C ALA A 9 10.18 -25.28 13.52
N VAL A 10 9.64 -25.16 12.30
CA VAL A 10 10.39 -24.79 11.11
C VAL A 10 10.24 -23.29 10.95
N ALA A 11 11.24 -22.54 11.38
CA ALA A 11 11.36 -21.12 11.07
C ALA A 11 11.94 -20.98 9.67
N ALA A 12 11.10 -20.60 8.70
CA ALA A 12 11.55 -20.17 7.39
C ALA A 12 11.84 -18.67 7.47
N ALA A 13 13.11 -18.31 7.66
CA ALA A 13 13.58 -16.95 7.53
C ALA A 13 13.70 -16.61 6.02
N LEU A 14 12.77 -15.81 5.51
CA LEU A 14 12.94 -15.14 4.23
C LEU A 14 13.86 -13.93 4.45
N VAL A 15 15.10 -14.08 3.97
CA VAL A 15 16.10 -13.02 3.91
C VAL A 15 15.91 -12.31 2.57
N PHE A 16 15.41 -11.08 2.59
CA PHE A 16 15.47 -10.19 1.42
C PHE A 16 16.76 -9.35 1.50
N PRO A 17 17.59 -9.32 0.45
CA PRO A 17 18.71 -8.39 0.40
C PRO A 17 18.19 -6.98 0.09
N ALA A 18 18.48 -6.06 1.00
CA ALA A 18 18.41 -4.64 0.75
C ALA A 18 19.53 -4.19 -0.21
N ALA A 19 19.24 -3.08 -0.92
CA ALA A 19 20.10 -2.22 -1.73
C ALA A 19 20.14 -2.47 -3.25
N ALA A 20 19.56 -1.53 -4.02
CA ALA A 20 20.35 -0.68 -4.91
C ALA A 20 19.56 0.50 -5.54
N ILE A 21 20.03 1.71 -5.22
CA ILE A 21 20.34 2.83 -6.14
C ILE A 21 19.17 3.57 -6.83
N LEU A 22 18.84 4.72 -6.22
CA LEU A 22 18.18 5.89 -6.79
C LEU A 22 18.87 6.37 -8.09
N THR A 23 18.11 6.53 -9.16
CA THR A 23 18.42 7.50 -10.22
C THR A 23 17.15 8.25 -10.60
N SER A 24 17.05 9.49 -10.11
CA SER A 24 16.04 10.47 -10.52
C SER A 24 16.25 10.85 -11.99
N CYS A 25 15.20 10.73 -12.81
CA CYS A 25 15.13 11.35 -14.13
C CYS A 25 13.75 12.02 -14.31
N SER A 26 13.67 13.32 -14.02
CA SER A 26 12.73 14.22 -14.70
C SER A 26 13.05 14.28 -16.19
N LYS A 27 12.04 14.16 -17.07
CA LYS A 27 11.89 15.01 -18.25
C LYS A 27 10.57 14.84 -19.01
N ASP A 28 10.07 16.01 -19.41
CA ASP A 28 8.96 16.40 -20.28
C ASP A 28 8.73 15.58 -21.58
N PRO A 29 7.54 15.73 -22.21
CA PRO A 29 7.06 14.83 -23.26
C PRO A 29 7.63 15.15 -24.64
N VAL A 30 7.97 14.10 -25.39
CA VAL A 30 8.26 14.18 -26.83
C VAL A 30 7.02 13.78 -27.62
N GLY A 31 6.54 14.69 -28.46
CA GLY A 31 5.44 14.50 -29.40
C GLY A 31 5.76 13.53 -30.56
N PRO A 32 4.78 13.30 -31.45
CA PRO A 32 4.43 11.96 -31.90
C PRO A 32 5.12 11.54 -33.20
N SER A 33 5.34 10.24 -33.34
CA SER A 33 5.62 9.62 -34.64
C SER A 33 4.45 8.75 -35.05
N GLN A 34 3.82 9.12 -36.17
CA GLN A 34 2.71 8.42 -36.79
C GLN A 34 3.19 7.13 -37.43
N HIS A 35 2.53 6.01 -37.15
CA HIS A 35 2.38 4.93 -38.12
C HIS A 35 1.03 4.24 -37.92
N SER A 36 0.15 4.43 -38.90
CA SER A 36 -1.11 3.73 -39.07
C SER A 36 -0.86 2.25 -39.39
N SER A 37 -1.54 1.35 -38.67
CA SER A 37 -1.92 0.04 -39.21
C SER A 37 -3.25 -0.39 -38.60
N LEU A 38 -4.21 -0.68 -39.48
CA LEU A 38 -5.57 -1.12 -39.20
C LEU A 38 -5.61 -2.64 -38.97
N ALA A 39 -6.19 -3.10 -37.86
CA ALA A 39 -6.98 -4.34 -37.81
C ALA A 39 -7.76 -4.54 -36.48
N SER A 40 -9.10 -4.43 -36.62
CA SER A 40 -10.18 -5.11 -35.87
C SER A 40 -10.50 -4.74 -34.40
N PRO A 41 -11.81 -4.60 -34.06
CA PRO A 41 -12.25 -4.05 -32.78
C PRO A 41 -12.34 -5.14 -31.71
N LEU A 42 -11.38 -5.17 -30.79
CA LEU A 42 -11.60 -5.80 -29.50
C LEU A 42 -12.55 -4.91 -28.70
N LYS A 43 -13.64 -5.53 -28.28
CA LYS A 43 -14.72 -5.00 -27.45
C LYS A 43 -14.09 -4.26 -26.26
N ALA A 44 -14.22 -2.93 -26.24
CA ALA A 44 -13.73 -2.11 -25.14
C ALA A 44 -14.43 -2.57 -23.85
N THR A 45 -13.66 -3.13 -22.92
CA THR A 45 -14.03 -3.18 -21.51
C THR A 45 -14.20 -1.73 -21.04
N PRO A 46 -15.24 -1.41 -20.25
CA PRO A 46 -15.37 -0.10 -19.66
C PRO A 46 -14.16 0.11 -18.73
N SER A 47 -13.25 1.00 -19.13
CA SER A 47 -12.23 1.54 -18.25
C SER A 47 -12.97 2.28 -17.14
N MET A 48 -13.00 1.70 -15.94
CA MET A 48 -13.54 2.37 -14.77
C MET A 48 -12.64 3.58 -14.50
N PRO A 49 -13.20 4.77 -14.23
CA PRO A 49 -12.41 5.95 -13.96
C PRO A 49 -11.56 5.69 -12.72
N SER A 50 -10.24 5.60 -12.91
CA SER A 50 -9.28 5.77 -11.83
C SER A 50 -9.55 7.14 -11.22
N THR A 51 -9.89 7.18 -9.95
CA THR A 51 -10.05 8.44 -9.21
C THR A 51 -8.71 9.14 -8.96
N ALA A 52 -7.59 8.62 -9.47
CA ALA A 52 -6.28 9.29 -9.48
C ALA A 52 -6.10 10.24 -10.69
N GLN A 53 -7.16 10.97 -11.07
CA GLN A 53 -7.06 11.94 -12.15
C GLN A 53 -6.40 13.24 -11.64
N GLY A 54 -5.06 13.27 -11.71
CA GLY A 54 -4.28 14.52 -11.85
C GLY A 54 -3.85 15.24 -10.58
N MET A 55 -3.25 14.55 -9.61
CA MET A 55 -2.43 15.23 -8.60
C MET A 55 -1.01 15.44 -9.16
N PRO A 56 -0.36 16.60 -8.95
CA PRO A 56 1.04 16.81 -9.32
C PRO A 56 1.93 15.76 -8.65
N PRO A 57 3.09 15.39 -9.24
CA PRO A 57 4.03 14.48 -8.61
C PRO A 57 4.30 14.89 -7.15
N GLY A 58 4.17 13.94 -6.23
CA GLY A 58 4.38 14.17 -4.80
C GLY A 58 3.14 14.61 -4.02
N TYR A 59 1.92 14.54 -4.58
CA TYR A 59 0.67 14.63 -3.81
C TYR A 59 -0.23 13.41 -4.00
N GLU A 60 -0.70 12.84 -2.90
CA GLU A 60 -1.42 11.57 -2.90
C GLU A 60 -2.64 11.62 -1.97
N PRO A 61 -3.73 10.89 -2.27
CA PRO A 61 -4.81 10.72 -1.32
C PRO A 61 -4.35 9.82 -0.17
N ALA A 62 -4.87 10.08 1.03
CA ALA A 62 -4.71 9.20 2.19
C ALA A 62 -5.97 9.21 3.07
N TYR A 63 -6.08 8.26 3.98
CA TYR A 63 -7.09 8.25 5.03
C TYR A 63 -6.50 8.69 6.37
N PHE A 64 -7.21 9.58 7.05
CA PHE A 64 -6.98 9.89 8.45
C PHE A 64 -8.31 9.92 9.19
N ASN A 65 -8.41 9.12 10.25
CA ASN A 65 -9.57 9.06 11.14
C ASN A 65 -10.93 9.02 10.40
N GLY A 66 -11.06 8.14 9.40
CA GLY A 66 -12.26 7.94 8.62
C GLY A 66 -12.45 8.90 7.43
N THR A 67 -11.59 9.92 7.29
CA THR A 67 -11.71 10.98 6.29
C THR A 67 -10.63 10.85 5.22
N THR A 68 -10.96 11.14 3.97
CA THR A 68 -9.96 11.26 2.89
C THR A 68 -9.29 12.63 2.97
N VAL A 69 -7.95 12.63 3.01
CA VAL A 69 -7.09 13.81 3.01
C VAL A 69 -6.16 13.75 1.80
N THR A 70 -5.48 14.86 1.52
CA THR A 70 -4.37 14.90 0.56
C THR A 70 -3.08 15.06 1.34
N ILE A 71 -2.08 14.24 1.03
CA ILE A 71 -0.73 14.35 1.57
C ILE A 71 0.24 14.82 0.51
N ASN A 72 1.36 15.43 0.92
CA ASN A 72 2.57 15.47 0.10
C ASN A 72 3.55 14.37 0.54
N ALA A 73 4.20 13.69 -0.40
CA ALA A 73 5.20 12.67 -0.10
C ALA A 73 6.58 13.13 -0.59
N ILE A 74 7.48 13.43 0.35
CA ILE A 74 8.86 13.86 0.05
C ILE A 74 9.82 12.76 0.48
N ASP A 75 10.42 12.10 -0.52
CA ASP A 75 11.45 11.09 -0.28
C ASP A 75 12.64 11.66 0.49
N VAL A 76 13.08 10.92 1.50
CA VAL A 76 14.32 11.20 2.22
C VAL A 76 15.35 10.11 1.99
N LYS A 77 16.55 10.33 2.53
CA LYS A 77 17.58 9.29 2.54
C LYS A 77 17.15 8.17 3.50
N GLN A 78 17.08 6.94 2.99
CA GLN A 78 16.63 5.73 3.69
C GLN A 78 17.65 5.16 4.71
N ASN A 79 18.28 6.04 5.48
CA ASN A 79 19.13 5.73 6.62
C ASN A 79 18.88 6.79 7.71
N PRO A 80 17.64 6.93 8.20
CA PRO A 80 17.34 8.01 9.13
C PRO A 80 18.14 7.84 10.43
N THR A 81 18.80 8.91 10.85
CA THR A 81 19.48 9.00 12.14
C THR A 81 18.52 9.32 13.28
N ASP A 82 17.31 9.75 12.93
CA ASP A 82 16.26 10.19 13.84
C ASP A 82 15.17 9.12 13.96
N GLN A 83 14.48 9.08 15.09
CA GLN A 83 13.30 8.23 15.27
C GLN A 83 12.15 8.82 14.46
N ALA A 84 11.41 7.96 13.73
CA ALA A 84 10.16 8.36 13.10
C ALA A 84 9.21 8.93 14.15
N GLN A 85 8.46 9.94 13.73
CA GLN A 85 7.53 10.67 14.60
C GLN A 85 6.09 10.21 14.39
N ALA A 86 5.83 9.49 13.30
CA ALA A 86 4.52 8.99 12.91
C ALA A 86 4.64 7.72 12.04
N ASP A 87 3.60 6.90 12.05
CA ASP A 87 3.45 5.69 11.24
C ASP A 87 2.52 5.95 10.04
N PHE A 88 2.99 5.55 8.87
CA PHE A 88 2.22 5.50 7.63
C PHE A 88 1.93 4.05 7.27
N TYR A 89 0.71 3.75 6.87
CA TYR A 89 0.31 2.40 6.51
C TYR A 89 -0.10 2.32 5.05
N GLU A 90 0.52 1.40 4.31
CA GLU A 90 0.12 0.97 2.98
C GLU A 90 -0.74 -0.29 3.12
N VAL A 91 -2.05 -0.16 2.95
CA VAL A 91 -3.00 -1.27 3.14
C VAL A 91 -3.29 -1.96 1.82
N VAL A 92 -2.62 -3.09 1.61
CA VAL A 92 -2.67 -3.86 0.36
C VAL A 92 -4.01 -4.60 0.23
N TYR A 93 -4.62 -4.47 -0.94
CA TYR A 93 -5.86 -5.19 -1.25
C TYR A 93 -5.56 -6.65 -1.58
N PRO A 94 -6.53 -7.57 -1.38
CA PRO A 94 -6.33 -8.97 -1.74
C PRO A 94 -5.94 -9.17 -3.20
N PHE A 95 -4.95 -10.06 -3.39
CA PHE A 95 -4.39 -10.50 -4.65
C PHE A 95 -4.31 -12.04 -4.70
N ASP A 96 -4.12 -12.63 -5.87
CA ASP A 96 -3.89 -14.07 -6.02
C ASP A 96 -2.47 -14.41 -5.52
N PRO A 97 -2.31 -15.19 -4.44
CA PRO A 97 -0.99 -15.51 -3.88
C PRO A 97 -0.10 -16.39 -4.79
N VAL A 98 -0.67 -16.98 -5.84
CA VAL A 98 0.05 -17.85 -6.79
C VAL A 98 0.56 -17.04 -7.98
N THR A 99 -0.28 -16.17 -8.54
CA THR A 99 0.09 -15.40 -9.74
C THR A 99 0.58 -13.99 -9.44
N GLY A 100 0.21 -13.43 -8.28
CA GLY A 100 0.41 -12.03 -7.94
C GLY A 100 -0.63 -11.10 -8.56
N ASP A 101 -1.61 -11.64 -9.29
CA ASP A 101 -2.62 -10.84 -9.99
C ASP A 101 -3.64 -10.23 -9.01
N GLU A 102 -4.14 -9.06 -9.35
CA GLU A 102 -5.14 -8.37 -8.57
C GLU A 102 -6.52 -9.06 -8.58
N LEU A 103 -7.23 -9.06 -7.44
CA LEU A 103 -8.59 -9.61 -7.33
C LEU A 103 -9.68 -8.54 -7.53
N THR A 104 -9.52 -7.68 -8.54
CA THR A 104 -10.34 -6.48 -8.80
C THR A 104 -11.85 -6.70 -8.82
N ASN A 105 -12.32 -7.85 -9.31
CA ASN A 105 -13.75 -8.16 -9.37
C ASN A 105 -14.43 -8.29 -8.01
N TYR A 106 -13.64 -8.41 -6.95
CA TYR A 106 -14.15 -8.59 -5.60
C TYR A 106 -14.11 -7.30 -4.80
N TRP A 107 -13.23 -6.35 -5.14
CA TRP A 107 -12.95 -5.17 -4.30
C TRP A 107 -14.21 -4.36 -4.01
N PRO A 108 -14.48 -4.01 -2.73
CA PRO A 108 -15.66 -3.21 -2.38
C PRO A 108 -15.59 -1.81 -3.02
N SER A 109 -14.38 -1.31 -3.21
CA SER A 109 -14.01 -0.13 -3.97
C SER A 109 -12.59 -0.28 -4.50
N PRO A 110 -12.21 0.36 -5.62
CA PRO A 110 -10.81 0.44 -6.02
C PRO A 110 -9.94 1.09 -4.93
N PRO A 111 -8.69 0.62 -4.71
CA PRO A 111 -7.75 1.29 -3.82
C PRO A 111 -7.38 2.68 -4.34
N GLN A 112 -6.89 3.53 -3.43
CA GLN A 112 -6.35 4.86 -3.72
C GLN A 112 -5.20 4.80 -4.74
N CYS A 113 -4.29 3.84 -4.56
CA CYS A 113 -3.22 3.49 -5.50
C CYS A 113 -3.67 2.27 -6.30
N ASN A 114 -3.88 2.41 -7.62
CA ASN A 114 -4.44 1.35 -8.46
C ASN A 114 -4.16 1.49 -9.97
N PRO A 115 -3.09 0.87 -10.49
CA PRO A 115 -1.83 0.64 -9.80
C PRO A 115 -1.00 1.93 -9.72
N CYS A 116 -0.15 2.04 -8.71
CA CYS A 116 0.86 3.10 -8.62
C CYS A 116 2.25 2.48 -8.39
N ASP A 117 2.98 2.20 -9.48
CA ASP A 117 4.35 1.68 -9.45
C ASP A 117 5.33 2.78 -9.01
N HIS A 118 5.46 2.97 -7.69
CA HIS A 118 6.33 3.99 -7.10
C HIS A 118 7.81 3.65 -7.26
N GLN A 119 8.18 2.36 -7.28
CA GLN A 119 9.59 1.94 -7.35
C GLN A 119 10.09 1.72 -8.78
N GLY A 120 9.24 1.79 -9.81
CA GLY A 120 9.58 1.52 -11.20
C GLY A 120 10.00 0.08 -11.46
N ASN A 121 9.54 -0.86 -10.63
CA ASN A 121 9.88 -2.28 -10.67
C ASN A 121 8.83 -3.12 -11.41
N GLY A 122 7.84 -2.47 -12.03
CA GLY A 122 6.70 -3.11 -12.68
C GLY A 122 5.59 -3.41 -11.69
N ILE A 123 4.42 -3.79 -12.21
CA ILE A 123 3.23 -3.95 -11.38
C ILE A 123 3.36 -5.15 -10.41
N THR A 124 3.33 -4.88 -9.11
CA THR A 124 3.36 -5.87 -8.04
C THR A 124 2.15 -5.70 -7.10
N PRO A 125 1.82 -6.70 -6.24
CA PRO A 125 0.64 -6.61 -5.38
C PRO A 125 0.60 -5.38 -4.47
N ASP A 126 1.76 -4.91 -4.03
CA ASP A 126 1.90 -3.70 -3.24
C ASP A 126 1.61 -2.41 -4.01
N ASP A 127 1.42 -2.41 -5.34
CA ASP A 127 0.96 -1.23 -6.09
C ASP A 127 -0.54 -0.96 -5.95
N PHE A 128 -1.26 -1.86 -5.26
CA PHE A 128 -2.71 -1.83 -5.06
C PHE A 128 -3.04 -1.68 -3.58
N HIS A 129 -2.98 -0.45 -3.08
CA HIS A 129 -3.15 -0.17 -1.65
C HIS A 129 -3.84 1.16 -1.36
N ASP A 130 -4.34 1.27 -0.15
CA ASP A 130 -4.75 2.55 0.45
C ASP A 130 -3.65 3.08 1.36
N HIS A 131 -3.54 4.40 1.44
CA HIS A 131 -2.67 5.08 2.41
C HIS A 131 -3.47 5.40 3.68
N VAL A 132 -2.92 5.11 4.86
CA VAL A 132 -3.56 5.41 6.15
C VAL A 132 -2.54 6.03 7.10
N LEU A 133 -2.92 7.15 7.70
CA LEU A 133 -2.09 7.88 8.66
C LEU A 133 -2.46 7.49 10.10
N ASP A 134 -1.47 7.27 10.96
CA ASP A 134 -1.70 7.08 12.40
C ASP A 134 -2.13 8.36 13.12
N SER A 135 -1.70 9.50 12.57
CA SER A 135 -1.84 10.82 13.14
C SER A 135 -2.09 11.85 12.04
N GLN A 136 -2.54 13.04 12.41
CA GLN A 136 -2.53 14.17 11.48
C GLN A 136 -1.27 14.98 11.77
N PRO A 137 -0.48 15.32 10.75
CA PRO A 137 0.51 16.38 10.86
C PRO A 137 -0.23 17.72 10.96
N SER A 138 -0.65 18.14 12.16
CA SER A 138 -1.02 19.50 12.61
C SER A 138 -1.85 19.47 13.93
N ASP A 139 -1.84 20.59 14.67
CA ASP A 139 -2.24 20.70 16.08
C ASP A 139 -3.69 20.27 16.41
N PRO A 140 -3.94 19.51 17.51
CA PRO A 140 -2.98 18.94 18.45
C PRO A 140 -2.59 17.51 18.06
N GLY A 141 -1.71 17.41 17.05
CA GLY A 141 -0.94 16.22 16.69
C GLY A 141 0.31 16.62 15.89
N HIS A 142 1.46 16.62 16.55
CA HIS A 142 2.81 16.62 15.93
C HIS A 142 3.21 17.67 14.89
N GLY A 143 2.48 18.77 14.77
CA GLY A 143 2.95 20.07 14.23
C GLY A 143 3.72 20.05 12.91
N GLU A 144 3.05 20.49 11.85
CA GLU A 144 3.61 21.25 10.71
C GLU A 144 4.82 20.63 9.97
N TYR A 145 4.68 20.33 8.67
CA TYR A 145 5.76 20.18 7.69
C TYR A 145 7.12 19.77 8.27
N ASN A 146 7.45 18.47 8.34
CA ASN A 146 8.79 17.86 8.59
C ASN A 146 8.73 16.58 9.46
N ALA A 147 7.55 16.05 9.80
CA ALA A 147 7.47 14.77 10.48
C ALA A 147 8.10 13.68 9.59
N LEU A 148 9.03 12.91 10.15
CA LEU A 148 9.59 11.72 9.51
C LEU A 148 8.61 10.56 9.74
N TRP A 149 8.00 10.08 8.66
CA TRP A 149 7.05 8.98 8.67
C TRP A 149 7.77 7.67 8.42
N ARG A 150 7.38 6.63 9.15
CA ARG A 150 7.81 5.25 8.88
C ARG A 150 6.71 4.50 8.16
N VAL A 151 7.04 3.87 7.04
CA VAL A 151 6.09 3.10 6.25
C VAL A 151 6.00 1.67 6.77
N TYR A 152 4.77 1.24 6.99
CA TYR A 152 4.39 -0.13 7.26
C TYR A 152 3.47 -0.65 6.17
N LEU A 153 3.81 -1.78 5.59
CA LEU A 153 2.97 -2.48 4.65
C LEU A 153 2.04 -3.43 5.41
N ILE A 154 0.74 -3.26 5.22
CA ILE A 154 -0.29 -4.15 5.77
C ILE A 154 -0.69 -5.11 4.65
N MET A 155 -0.13 -6.31 4.69
CA MET A 155 -0.25 -7.30 3.61
C MET A 155 -1.13 -8.48 4.04
N PRO A 156 -2.00 -9.02 3.15
CA PRO A 156 -2.72 -10.26 3.41
C PRO A 156 -1.80 -11.38 3.91
N ASN A 157 -2.19 -12.06 4.98
CA ASN A 157 -1.40 -13.14 5.56
C ASN A 157 -1.71 -14.48 4.90
N TYR A 158 -1.26 -14.64 3.66
CA TYR A 158 -1.47 -15.87 2.92
C TYR A 158 -0.54 -17.01 3.35
N THR A 159 -1.05 -18.23 3.22
CA THR A 159 -0.33 -19.47 3.49
C THR A 159 -0.42 -20.42 2.29
N ALA A 160 0.11 -21.64 2.43
CA ALA A 160 -0.08 -22.69 1.45
C ALA A 160 -1.52 -23.26 1.41
N SER A 161 -2.38 -22.91 2.37
CA SER A 161 -3.75 -23.41 2.45
C SER A 161 -4.72 -22.51 1.67
N ALA A 162 -5.27 -23.02 0.57
CA ALA A 162 -6.26 -22.28 -0.21
C ALA A 162 -7.52 -21.92 0.59
N THR A 163 -7.98 -22.81 1.48
CA THR A 163 -9.11 -22.54 2.38
C THR A 163 -8.83 -21.38 3.33
N HIS A 164 -7.59 -21.31 3.83
CA HIS A 164 -7.17 -20.22 4.70
C HIS A 164 -7.16 -18.90 3.92
N ASN A 165 -6.54 -18.88 2.73
CA ASN A 165 -6.42 -17.68 1.91
C ASN A 165 -7.81 -17.15 1.50
N MET A 166 -8.74 -18.03 1.12
CA MET A 166 -10.13 -17.62 0.87
C MET A 166 -10.83 -17.00 2.09
N ALA A 167 -10.54 -17.49 3.30
CA ALA A 167 -11.10 -16.93 4.52
C ALA A 167 -10.44 -15.59 4.89
N VAL A 168 -9.13 -15.44 4.66
CA VAL A 168 -8.40 -14.17 4.75
C VAL A 168 -8.99 -13.15 3.79
N ASP A 169 -9.18 -13.50 2.52
CA ASP A 169 -9.79 -12.64 1.51
C ASP A 169 -11.18 -12.17 1.96
N ALA A 170 -12.06 -13.10 2.32
CA ALA A 170 -13.41 -12.75 2.75
C ALA A 170 -13.42 -11.79 3.95
N MET A 171 -12.53 -12.00 4.92
CA MET A 171 -12.42 -11.13 6.10
C MET A 171 -11.85 -9.76 5.75
N LEU A 172 -10.71 -9.69 5.05
CA LEU A 172 -10.10 -8.43 4.61
C LEU A 172 -11.12 -7.58 3.83
N MET A 173 -11.82 -8.19 2.90
CA MET A 173 -12.78 -7.51 2.03
C MET A 173 -13.98 -6.94 2.78
N SER A 174 -14.35 -7.54 3.90
CA SER A 174 -15.39 -7.01 4.79
C SER A 174 -14.94 -5.81 5.64
N MET A 175 -13.63 -5.59 5.73
CA MET A 175 -13.00 -4.59 6.58
C MET A 175 -12.35 -3.45 5.78
N LEU A 176 -12.22 -3.61 4.46
CA LEU A 176 -11.69 -2.59 3.55
C LEU A 176 -12.79 -1.64 3.04
N PRO A 177 -12.48 -0.36 2.79
CA PRO A 177 -11.19 0.30 3.08
C PRO A 177 -10.97 0.56 4.58
N ALA A 178 -9.74 0.35 5.06
CA ALA A 178 -9.36 0.60 6.45
C ALA A 178 -8.99 2.08 6.66
N LYS A 179 -9.99 2.93 6.92
CA LYS A 179 -9.81 4.40 6.88
C LYS A 179 -9.20 5.05 8.14
N SER A 180 -8.69 4.28 9.09
CA SER A 180 -8.09 4.80 10.33
C SER A 180 -7.08 3.82 10.91
N GLU A 181 -6.21 4.28 11.80
CA GLU A 181 -5.27 3.40 12.52
C GLU A 181 -6.00 2.29 13.28
N ASP A 182 -7.11 2.59 13.94
CA ASP A 182 -7.92 1.56 14.61
C ASP A 182 -8.43 0.49 13.64
N ALA A 183 -8.79 0.87 12.42
CA ALA A 183 -9.19 -0.08 11.39
C ALA A 183 -8.00 -0.93 10.91
N VAL A 184 -6.82 -0.33 10.74
CA VAL A 184 -5.57 -1.06 10.44
C VAL A 184 -5.24 -2.04 11.57
N ASN A 185 -5.32 -1.60 12.82
CA ASN A 185 -5.11 -2.43 14.00
C ASN A 185 -6.12 -3.59 14.05
N ALA A 186 -7.36 -3.38 13.61
CA ALA A 186 -8.34 -4.44 13.49
C ALA A 186 -7.94 -5.49 12.43
N LEU A 187 -7.37 -5.09 11.29
CA LEU A 187 -6.88 -6.03 10.27
C LEU A 187 -5.78 -6.94 10.83
N VAL A 188 -4.80 -6.37 11.55
CA VAL A 188 -3.65 -7.13 12.06
C VAL A 188 -3.93 -7.91 13.35
N SER A 189 -5.09 -7.69 13.97
CA SER A 189 -5.53 -8.41 15.17
C SER A 189 -6.65 -9.42 14.92
N THR A 190 -7.39 -9.28 13.82
CA THR A 190 -8.43 -10.23 13.43
C THR A 190 -7.78 -11.55 13.00
N MET A 191 -8.33 -12.66 13.48
CA MET A 191 -7.73 -13.99 13.34
C MET A 191 -8.58 -14.90 12.45
N VAL A 192 -7.91 -15.64 11.57
CA VAL A 192 -8.45 -16.80 10.84
C VAL A 192 -7.52 -17.98 11.14
N ASP A 193 -8.09 -19.13 11.51
CA ASP A 193 -7.33 -20.33 11.89
C ASP A 193 -6.23 -20.12 12.95
N GLY A 194 -6.41 -19.13 13.83
CA GLY A 194 -5.46 -18.82 14.90
C GLY A 194 -4.24 -18.00 14.48
N VAL A 195 -4.22 -17.45 13.27
CA VAL A 195 -3.21 -16.47 12.80
C VAL A 195 -3.89 -15.18 12.32
N PRO A 196 -3.21 -14.01 12.36
CA PRO A 196 -3.78 -12.76 11.87
C PRO A 196 -4.16 -12.83 10.40
N ILE A 197 -5.20 -12.11 9.97
CA ILE A 197 -5.56 -12.01 8.55
C ILE A 197 -4.61 -11.12 7.74
N ALA A 198 -3.86 -10.24 8.40
CA ALA A 198 -2.86 -9.38 7.79
C ALA A 198 -1.58 -9.30 8.62
N ASN A 199 -0.45 -9.13 7.94
CA ASN A 199 0.86 -8.87 8.56
C ASN A 199 1.16 -7.36 8.51
N LYS A 200 1.65 -6.78 9.62
CA LYS A 200 2.31 -5.46 9.64
C LYS A 200 3.80 -5.66 9.35
N ILE A 201 4.25 -5.26 8.16
CA ILE A 201 5.63 -5.41 7.70
C ILE A 201 6.29 -4.03 7.73
N ASP A 202 7.40 -3.91 8.44
CA ASP A 202 8.23 -2.70 8.42
C ASP A 202 9.08 -2.67 7.15
N THR A 203 8.77 -1.74 6.24
CA THR A 203 9.48 -1.63 4.97
C THR A 203 10.86 -1.00 5.12
N HIS A 204 11.15 -0.41 6.29
CA HIS A 204 12.30 0.45 6.52
C HIS A 204 12.37 1.64 5.55
N PHE A 205 11.22 2.01 4.97
CA PHE A 205 11.07 3.18 4.14
C PHE A 205 10.54 4.36 4.97
N TYR A 206 11.09 5.54 4.68
CA TYR A 206 10.76 6.77 5.37
C TYR A 206 10.61 7.92 4.40
N PHE A 207 9.70 8.84 4.73
CA PHE A 207 9.48 10.05 3.96
C PHE A 207 9.01 11.19 4.87
N ILE A 208 9.08 12.43 4.38
CA ILE A 208 8.48 13.58 5.04
C ILE A 208 7.12 13.84 4.39
N CYS A 209 6.10 14.02 5.22
CA CYS A 209 4.74 14.24 4.76
C CYS A 209 4.00 15.27 5.62
N ASP A 210 3.08 15.98 4.98
CA ASP A 210 2.07 16.84 5.58
C ASP A 210 0.70 16.60 4.92
N VAL A 211 -0.37 16.82 5.67
CA VAL A 211 -1.74 16.86 5.17
C VAL A 211 -2.00 18.26 4.65
N VAL A 212 -2.08 18.37 3.33
CA VAL A 212 -2.27 19.64 2.64
C VAL A 212 -3.73 19.88 2.29
N SER A 213 -4.09 21.14 2.07
CA SER A 213 -5.40 21.46 1.54
C SER A 213 -5.60 20.80 0.17
N SER A 214 -6.82 20.39 -0.17
CA SER A 214 -7.16 19.83 -1.49
C SER A 214 -6.81 20.77 -2.67
N ASN A 215 -6.66 22.07 -2.40
CA ASN A 215 -6.27 23.07 -3.39
C ASN A 215 -4.75 23.11 -3.63
N ALA A 216 -3.93 22.53 -2.75
CA ALA A 216 -2.47 22.53 -2.88
C ALA A 216 -1.98 21.78 -4.12
N ALA A 217 -2.76 20.79 -4.57
CA ALA A 217 -2.48 20.00 -5.77
C ALA A 217 -2.96 20.66 -7.08
N SER A 218 -3.51 21.88 -7.04
CA SER A 218 -4.11 22.53 -8.21
C SER A 218 -3.25 23.65 -8.82
N HIS A 219 -1.99 23.77 -8.40
CA HIS A 219 -1.04 24.80 -8.83
C HIS A 219 0.19 24.23 -9.53
#